data_AF-A0A1W6MIX6-F1
#
_entry.id   AF-A0A1W6MIX6-F1
#
_cell.length_a   1.000
_cell.length_b   1.000
_cell.length_c   1.000
_cell.angle_alpha   90.00
_cell.angle_beta   90.00
_cell.angle_gamma   90.00
#
_symmetry.space_group_name_H-M   'P 1'
#
loop_
_entity.id
_entity.type
_entity.pdbx_description
1 polymer ?
#
loop_
_entity_poly.entity_id
_entity_poly.type
_entity_poly.pdbx_seq_one_letter_code
_entity_poly.pdbx_strand_id
1 'polypeptide(L)'
;MIMKKLVPIFCVVLAFAKAEFSNAQGVDYRHVQTPVKNQGMRGTCTAFGVAAALETVPAMPADVSEQYLYAALKHSQPGATYEEGAFLSSYKKPLATYGVISEEVMPYNGEPLEWESDINDFTRLIKGAQIGSIGLYQFQQFASHGILEKDFIYYDKTVAHDIDEIKRLLTAGVPSIAVHYTYVHAPAWSRAKISAGNPLLPTIGVKLPDGNKRYIDVYNTYEGDLTADIFSGKVPFYLIEPTTKMEDGRTRQNYSGHVVTIVGFNDKGFIFKNSWGTDWGDNGYGYISYAAHKIMAREALFFAEANILYPEKYSDLKSDSRIDLKSSLFLDEKAQPQFYLTLDQSFDPVKIQQAEFRVYDSRNQELMTRTVTFEDDLQKLLGFKPFEDQLMPPDFLLNSGHINVNVKITGENGVETLRYYRAITAGVGQYKTRDLENAHQINPPQMEGSVFNELFVFDGKNMGFNVSPIDFHRAIQESKVDFNTVAGQTNHAVLYKDAPFQYAQFKFSSHTDRVLEEVELVFDTEQKAINYFNENFKNFKSDVYRVSSTNRELTLLKEEVPFKAKVWQFNNKIFMAIKLPGGKWSNL
;
A
#
# COMPACT_ATOMS: atom_id res chain seq x y z
N MET A 1 -24.10 15.91 43.73
CA MET A 1 -22.83 16.43 43.16
C MET A 1 -22.48 15.51 42.00
N ILE A 2 -22.77 15.83 40.73
CA ILE A 2 -22.38 16.98 39.88
C ILE A 2 -21.12 16.64 39.06
N MET A 3 -21.20 16.88 37.74
CA MET A 3 -20.12 16.78 36.73
C MET A 3 -19.45 15.39 36.53
N LYS A 4 -20.14 14.49 35.81
CA LYS A 4 -19.45 13.73 34.76
C LYS A 4 -19.16 14.70 33.60
N LYS A 5 -17.94 14.69 33.06
CA LYS A 5 -17.54 15.54 31.93
C LYS A 5 -18.23 15.07 30.64
N LEU A 6 -19.09 15.92 30.08
CA LEU A 6 -19.43 15.91 28.66
C LEU A 6 -18.42 16.82 27.95
N VAL A 7 -17.56 16.25 27.10
CA VAL A 7 -16.59 16.94 26.24
C VAL A 7 -16.67 16.25 24.87
N PRO A 8 -16.70 16.97 23.73
CA PRO A 8 -17.84 16.79 22.84
C PRO A 8 -17.53 16.13 21.47
N ILE A 9 -18.41 15.22 21.07
CA ILE A 9 -18.60 14.73 19.68
C ILE A 9 -19.26 15.82 18.77
N PHE A 10 -19.55 17.01 19.33
CA PHE A 10 -20.46 17.99 18.74
C PHE A 10 -19.81 19.08 17.86
N CYS A 11 -18.49 19.18 17.80
CA CYS A 11 -17.80 20.29 17.12
C CYS A 11 -17.61 20.06 15.61
N VAL A 12 -17.25 18.85 15.18
CA VAL A 12 -16.83 18.57 13.79
C VAL A 12 -17.97 18.73 12.76
N VAL A 13 -19.23 18.55 13.17
CA VAL A 13 -20.38 18.49 12.24
C VAL A 13 -21.19 19.79 12.17
N LEU A 14 -21.09 20.69 13.16
CA LEU A 14 -21.98 21.86 13.29
C LEU A 14 -21.27 23.23 13.25
N ALA A 15 -19.94 23.27 13.08
CA ALA A 15 -19.17 24.52 12.99
C ALA A 15 -19.15 25.18 11.59
N PHE A 16 -19.85 24.63 10.58
CA PHE A 16 -19.84 25.13 9.20
C PHE A 16 -20.91 26.20 8.92
N ALA A 17 -20.96 27.24 9.75
CA ALA A 17 -21.86 28.37 9.59
C ALA A 17 -21.37 29.36 8.51
N LYS A 18 -21.70 29.09 7.23
CA LYS A 18 -21.57 30.01 6.07
C LYS A 18 -20.32 30.90 6.06
N ALA A 19 -19.14 30.29 6.05
CA ALA A 19 -17.94 30.98 5.57
C ALA A 19 -18.02 31.10 4.03
N GLU A 20 -17.78 32.29 3.49
CA GLU A 20 -17.73 32.50 2.03
C GLU A 20 -16.41 31.93 1.49
N PHE A 21 -16.46 30.72 0.92
CA PHE A 21 -15.27 30.01 0.42
C PHE A 21 -14.66 30.70 -0.80
N SER A 22 -13.56 31.42 -0.59
CA SER A 22 -12.80 32.09 -1.66
C SER A 22 -11.87 31.12 -2.40
N ASN A 23 -12.24 30.74 -3.63
CA ASN A 23 -11.35 30.25 -4.71
C ASN A 23 -10.14 29.39 -4.29
N ALA A 24 -10.37 28.21 -3.71
CA ALA A 24 -9.38 27.13 -3.78
C ALA A 24 -9.22 26.69 -5.25
N GLN A 25 -8.01 26.73 -5.80
CA GLN A 25 -7.76 26.41 -7.22
C GLN A 25 -7.93 24.91 -7.56
N GLY A 26 -7.94 24.04 -6.55
CA GLY A 26 -8.10 22.60 -6.66
C GLY A 26 -7.56 21.89 -5.44
N VAL A 27 -7.79 20.58 -5.37
CA VAL A 27 -7.24 19.66 -4.35
C VAL A 27 -6.88 18.36 -5.07
N ASP A 28 -5.71 17.76 -4.78
CA ASP A 28 -5.27 16.50 -5.41
C ASP A 28 -4.61 15.57 -4.39
N TYR A 29 -5.39 14.58 -3.94
CA TYR A 29 -4.98 13.57 -2.97
C TYR A 29 -4.35 12.32 -3.60
N ARG A 30 -4.01 12.30 -4.90
CA ARG A 30 -3.40 11.11 -5.52
C ARG A 30 -2.08 10.68 -4.88
N HIS A 31 -1.36 11.61 -4.28
CA HIS A 31 -0.14 11.35 -3.48
C HIS A 31 -0.41 10.69 -2.11
N VAL A 32 -1.68 10.62 -1.69
CA VAL A 32 -2.14 9.99 -0.44
C VAL A 32 -3.10 8.83 -0.73
N GLN A 33 -3.04 8.30 -1.95
CA GLN A 33 -3.71 7.06 -2.32
C GLN A 33 -2.71 5.92 -2.36
N THR A 34 -3.17 4.76 -1.93
CA THR A 34 -2.53 3.46 -2.21
C THR A 34 -2.45 3.20 -3.73
N PRO A 35 -1.63 2.25 -4.21
CA PRO A 35 -1.56 1.91 -5.63
C PRO A 35 -2.92 1.61 -6.28
N VAL A 36 -3.04 1.81 -7.59
CA VAL A 36 -4.27 1.46 -8.32
C VAL A 36 -4.37 -0.07 -8.48
N LYS A 37 -5.48 -0.61 -7.99
CA LYS A 37 -5.82 -2.04 -8.03
C LYS A 37 -6.68 -2.39 -9.25
N ASN A 38 -6.95 -3.67 -9.47
CA ASN A 38 -7.75 -4.16 -10.59
C ASN A 38 -8.81 -5.19 -10.14
N GLN A 39 -10.09 -4.88 -10.38
CA GLN A 39 -11.24 -5.75 -10.08
C GLN A 39 -11.41 -6.92 -11.06
N GLY A 40 -10.62 -7.00 -12.12
CA GLY A 40 -10.70 -8.05 -13.13
C GLY A 40 -12.06 -8.09 -13.82
N MET A 41 -12.63 -9.30 -13.96
CA MET A 41 -13.91 -9.52 -14.65
C MET A 41 -15.13 -9.57 -13.71
N ARG A 42 -14.97 -9.11 -12.46
CA ARG A 42 -15.96 -9.24 -11.39
C ARG A 42 -16.70 -7.95 -11.09
N GLY A 43 -17.95 -8.04 -10.66
CA GLY A 43 -18.79 -6.89 -10.26
C GLY A 43 -18.49 -6.39 -8.84
N THR A 44 -17.21 -6.24 -8.48
CA THR A 44 -16.71 -6.01 -7.11
C THR A 44 -16.34 -4.56 -6.81
N CYS A 45 -16.60 -3.61 -7.73
CA CYS A 45 -16.18 -2.20 -7.59
C CYS A 45 -16.58 -1.51 -6.28
N THR A 46 -17.68 -1.92 -5.65
CA THR A 46 -18.08 -1.42 -4.33
C THR A 46 -17.04 -1.72 -3.25
N ALA A 47 -16.40 -2.90 -3.31
CA ALA A 47 -15.35 -3.29 -2.38
C ALA A 47 -14.08 -2.45 -2.59
N PHE A 48 -13.68 -2.23 -3.85
CA PHE A 48 -12.53 -1.37 -4.19
C PHE A 48 -12.74 0.09 -3.77
N GLY A 49 -13.94 0.64 -3.98
CA GLY A 49 -14.27 1.99 -3.52
C GLY A 49 -14.21 2.12 -1.99
N VAL A 50 -14.79 1.14 -1.28
CA VAL A 50 -14.77 1.08 0.19
C VAL A 50 -13.35 0.85 0.73
N ALA A 51 -12.54 -0.02 0.10
CA ALA A 51 -11.15 -0.22 0.42
C ALA A 51 -10.33 1.07 0.26
N ALA A 52 -10.37 1.72 -0.91
CA ALA A 52 -9.66 2.97 -1.13
C ALA A 52 -10.12 4.16 -0.24
N ALA A 53 -11.32 4.06 0.36
CA ALA A 53 -11.74 4.95 1.44
C ALA A 53 -11.11 4.54 2.80
N LEU A 54 -11.29 3.29 3.22
CA LEU A 54 -10.73 2.73 4.47
C LEU A 54 -9.21 2.84 4.55
N GLU A 55 -8.51 2.63 3.44
CA GLU A 55 -7.04 2.70 3.32
C GLU A 55 -6.47 4.06 3.70
N THR A 56 -7.26 5.14 3.65
CA THR A 56 -6.83 6.47 4.13
C THR A 56 -7.12 6.72 5.61
N VAL A 57 -8.03 5.97 6.23
CA VAL A 57 -8.39 6.09 7.65
C VAL A 57 -7.20 5.70 8.54
N PRO A 58 -6.96 6.37 9.69
CA PRO A 58 -5.93 5.94 10.64
C PRO A 58 -6.14 4.49 11.09
N ALA A 59 -5.04 3.75 11.26
CA ALA A 59 -4.97 2.36 11.75
C ALA A 59 -5.76 1.27 11.00
N MET A 60 -6.58 1.59 10.00
CA MET A 60 -6.95 0.62 8.96
C MET A 60 -5.68 0.18 8.20
N PRO A 61 -5.60 -1.07 7.69
CA PRO A 61 -4.50 -1.48 6.81
C PRO A 61 -4.29 -0.50 5.65
N ALA A 62 -3.07 -0.35 5.15
CA ALA A 62 -2.83 0.46 3.94
C ALA A 62 -2.94 -0.36 2.64
N ASP A 63 -3.28 -1.65 2.74
CA ASP A 63 -3.74 -2.47 1.62
C ASP A 63 -4.87 -3.36 2.13
N VAL A 64 -6.12 -2.94 1.90
CA VAL A 64 -7.32 -3.56 2.46
C VAL A 64 -7.86 -4.63 1.52
N SER A 65 -8.18 -5.82 2.04
CA SER A 65 -8.72 -6.92 1.24
C SER A 65 -10.12 -6.61 0.69
N GLU A 66 -10.21 -6.34 -0.61
CA GLU A 66 -11.49 -6.26 -1.30
C GLU A 66 -12.25 -7.58 -1.28
N GLN A 67 -11.54 -8.71 -1.25
CA GLN A 67 -12.14 -10.04 -1.20
C GLN A 67 -12.90 -10.25 0.10
N TYR A 68 -12.29 -9.91 1.24
CA TYR A 68 -12.92 -10.03 2.54
C TYR A 68 -14.08 -9.04 2.69
N LEU A 69 -13.90 -7.78 2.26
CA LEU A 69 -14.97 -6.78 2.26
C LEU A 69 -16.18 -7.23 1.44
N TYR A 70 -15.97 -7.79 0.25
CA TYR A 70 -17.04 -8.29 -0.61
C TYR A 70 -17.70 -9.55 -0.04
N ALA A 71 -16.93 -10.48 0.53
CA ALA A 71 -17.46 -11.66 1.19
C ALA A 71 -18.29 -11.30 2.44
N ALA A 72 -17.79 -10.42 3.30
CA ALA A 72 -18.49 -9.93 4.49
C ALA A 72 -19.81 -9.22 4.14
N LEU A 73 -19.80 -8.38 3.11
CA LEU A 73 -21.01 -7.80 2.51
C LEU A 73 -22.02 -8.89 2.15
N LYS A 74 -21.62 -9.90 1.36
CA LYS A 74 -22.55 -10.89 0.83
C LYS A 74 -23.09 -11.82 1.91
N HIS A 75 -22.27 -12.25 2.86
CA HIS A 75 -22.75 -12.99 4.05
C HIS A 75 -23.60 -12.13 5.01
N SER A 76 -23.56 -10.80 4.89
CA SER A 76 -24.47 -9.89 5.62
C SER A 76 -25.85 -9.71 4.97
N GLN A 77 -26.10 -10.32 3.80
CA GLN A 77 -27.35 -10.24 3.04
C GLN A 77 -28.10 -11.60 2.97
N PRO A 78 -28.33 -12.31 4.11
CA PRO A 78 -28.97 -13.63 4.09
C PRO A 78 -30.42 -13.56 3.57
N GLY A 79 -30.75 -14.46 2.64
CA GLY A 79 -32.08 -14.53 2.03
C GLY A 79 -32.30 -13.55 0.86
N ALA A 80 -31.32 -12.72 0.51
CA ALA A 80 -31.31 -12.03 -0.77
C ALA A 80 -30.86 -12.98 -1.90
N THR A 81 -31.48 -12.86 -3.08
CA THR A 81 -30.97 -13.51 -4.30
C THR A 81 -29.58 -12.97 -4.64
N TYR A 82 -28.65 -13.86 -4.99
CA TYR A 82 -27.27 -13.42 -5.27
C TYR A 82 -27.18 -12.77 -6.65
N GLU A 83 -26.72 -11.51 -6.66
CA GLU A 83 -26.22 -10.80 -7.83
C GLU A 83 -24.82 -10.23 -7.54
N GLU A 84 -24.07 -9.87 -8.58
CA GLU A 84 -22.78 -9.18 -8.43
C GLU A 84 -22.98 -7.68 -8.10
N GLY A 85 -22.12 -7.12 -7.26
CA GLY A 85 -22.20 -5.71 -6.82
C GLY A 85 -23.19 -5.46 -5.68
N ALA A 86 -23.29 -4.20 -5.23
CA ALA A 86 -24.18 -3.77 -4.14
C ALA A 86 -24.35 -2.23 -4.13
N PHE A 87 -25.02 -1.72 -3.11
CA PHE A 87 -25.05 -0.31 -2.75
C PHE A 87 -23.98 -0.01 -1.68
N LEU A 88 -23.38 1.19 -1.69
CA LEU A 88 -22.38 1.60 -0.68
C LEU A 88 -22.94 1.51 0.74
N SER A 89 -24.20 1.93 0.91
CA SER A 89 -24.99 1.76 2.14
C SER A 89 -25.02 0.34 2.71
N SER A 90 -24.82 -0.71 1.88
CA SER A 90 -24.81 -2.10 2.33
C SER A 90 -23.59 -2.48 3.18
N TYR A 91 -22.52 -1.66 3.19
CA TYR A 91 -21.31 -1.92 3.96
C TYR A 91 -21.43 -1.57 5.45
N LYS A 92 -22.49 -0.86 5.86
CA LYS A 92 -22.67 -0.40 7.25
C LYS A 92 -22.61 -1.54 8.28
N LYS A 93 -23.35 -2.62 8.02
CA LYS A 93 -23.40 -3.80 8.89
C LYS A 93 -22.12 -4.65 8.85
N PRO A 94 -21.57 -5.07 7.70
CA PRO A 94 -20.35 -5.91 7.69
C PRO A 94 -19.15 -5.23 8.32
N LEU A 95 -18.94 -3.92 8.11
CA LEU A 95 -17.81 -3.20 8.71
C LEU A 95 -17.90 -3.11 10.25
N ALA A 96 -19.11 -3.20 10.81
CA ALA A 96 -19.34 -3.28 12.26
C ALA A 96 -19.41 -4.72 12.81
N THR A 97 -19.67 -5.71 11.96
CA THR A 97 -19.92 -7.13 12.36
C THR A 97 -18.70 -8.02 12.16
N TYR A 98 -17.92 -7.78 11.10
CA TYR A 98 -16.77 -8.58 10.67
C TYR A 98 -15.46 -7.78 10.72
N GLY A 99 -15.52 -6.46 10.53
CA GLY A 99 -14.35 -5.59 10.50
C GLY A 99 -13.60 -5.62 9.17
N VAL A 100 -12.30 -5.34 9.23
CA VAL A 100 -11.41 -5.15 8.07
C VAL A 100 -10.10 -5.93 8.27
N ILE A 101 -9.58 -6.54 7.21
CA ILE A 101 -8.28 -7.23 7.16
C ILE A 101 -7.45 -6.74 5.97
N SER A 102 -6.15 -7.01 6.00
CA SER A 102 -5.25 -6.68 4.89
C SER A 102 -5.36 -7.66 3.71
N GLU A 103 -5.02 -7.18 2.53
CA GLU A 103 -4.97 -7.96 1.28
C GLU A 103 -3.98 -9.13 1.36
N GLU A 104 -2.86 -9.01 2.09
CA GLU A 104 -1.90 -10.11 2.33
C GLU A 104 -2.54 -11.29 3.11
N VAL A 105 -3.58 -11.04 3.92
CA VAL A 105 -4.30 -12.09 4.66
C VAL A 105 -5.34 -12.81 3.79
N MET A 106 -6.05 -12.08 2.91
CA MET A 106 -7.01 -12.68 1.97
C MET A 106 -6.94 -12.00 0.59
N PRO A 107 -6.02 -12.45 -0.29
CA PRO A 107 -5.81 -11.82 -1.59
C PRO A 107 -7.03 -11.86 -2.52
N TYR A 108 -7.14 -10.86 -3.37
CA TYR A 108 -8.24 -10.64 -4.29
C TYR A 108 -8.24 -11.63 -5.47
N ASN A 109 -9.43 -12.17 -5.78
CA ASN A 109 -9.64 -13.10 -6.88
C ASN A 109 -10.64 -12.52 -7.91
N GLY A 110 -10.10 -11.78 -8.87
CA GLY A 110 -10.80 -11.15 -9.99
C GLY A 110 -11.16 -12.06 -11.17
N GLU A 111 -10.92 -13.38 -11.07
CA GLU A 111 -11.32 -14.34 -12.10
C GLU A 111 -12.84 -14.40 -12.26
N PRO A 112 -13.38 -14.54 -13.49
CA PRO A 112 -14.82 -14.59 -13.73
C PRO A 112 -15.46 -15.84 -13.11
N LEU A 113 -16.69 -15.69 -12.60
CA LEU A 113 -17.45 -16.80 -12.01
C LEU A 113 -18.33 -17.50 -13.05
N GLU A 114 -18.22 -18.83 -13.11
CA GLU A 114 -19.10 -19.69 -13.90
C GLU A 114 -20.41 -20.01 -13.14
N TRP A 115 -21.50 -19.50 -13.71
CA TRP A 115 -22.86 -19.71 -13.21
C TRP A 115 -23.54 -20.86 -13.95
N GLU A 116 -23.69 -22.00 -13.27
CA GLU A 116 -24.65 -23.04 -13.67
C GLU A 116 -26.08 -22.46 -13.59
N SER A 117 -26.99 -22.92 -14.43
CA SER A 117 -28.38 -22.42 -14.44
C SER A 117 -29.12 -22.78 -13.15
N ASP A 118 -28.89 -23.99 -12.63
CA ASP A 118 -29.80 -24.66 -11.69
C ASP A 118 -29.36 -24.57 -10.22
N ILE A 119 -28.23 -23.89 -9.94
CA ILE A 119 -27.73 -23.69 -8.56
C ILE A 119 -28.60 -22.69 -7.78
N ASN A 120 -28.98 -23.09 -6.56
CA ASN A 120 -29.75 -22.26 -5.61
C ASN A 120 -28.93 -21.07 -5.06
N ASP A 121 -29.63 -20.10 -4.47
CA ASP A 121 -29.03 -18.85 -3.98
C ASP A 121 -27.96 -19.04 -2.88
N PHE A 122 -28.02 -20.11 -2.07
CA PHE A 122 -26.98 -20.40 -1.08
C PHE A 122 -25.67 -20.88 -1.74
N THR A 123 -25.76 -21.75 -2.75
CA THR A 123 -24.60 -22.14 -3.57
C THR A 123 -24.07 -20.94 -4.36
N ARG A 124 -24.96 -20.09 -4.89
CA ARG A 124 -24.56 -18.85 -5.59
C ARG A 124 -23.86 -17.86 -4.67
N LEU A 125 -24.33 -17.69 -3.42
CA LEU A 125 -23.69 -16.87 -2.39
C LEU A 125 -22.26 -17.33 -2.11
N ILE A 126 -22.04 -18.64 -1.92
CA ILE A 126 -20.70 -19.19 -1.64
C ILE A 126 -19.77 -19.06 -2.85
N LYS A 127 -20.25 -19.38 -4.06
CA LYS A 127 -19.49 -19.13 -5.30
C LYS A 127 -19.15 -17.64 -5.47
N GLY A 128 -20.12 -16.77 -5.21
CA GLY A 128 -20.04 -15.32 -5.34
C GLY A 128 -19.03 -14.64 -4.41
N ALA A 129 -19.07 -15.01 -3.13
CA ALA A 129 -18.11 -14.55 -2.12
C ALA A 129 -16.73 -15.23 -2.24
N GLN A 130 -16.63 -16.32 -3.03
CA GLN A 130 -15.51 -17.27 -3.08
C GLN A 130 -15.13 -17.87 -1.70
N ILE A 131 -16.02 -17.76 -0.70
CA ILE A 131 -15.83 -18.30 0.64
C ILE A 131 -17.16 -18.62 1.32
N GLY A 132 -17.21 -19.72 2.07
CA GLY A 132 -18.34 -20.06 2.94
C GLY A 132 -18.27 -19.33 4.28
N SER A 133 -19.40 -19.20 4.97
CA SER A 133 -19.48 -18.37 6.20
C SER A 133 -18.51 -18.82 7.30
N ILE A 134 -18.23 -20.12 7.43
CA ILE A 134 -17.22 -20.65 8.36
C ILE A 134 -15.82 -20.10 8.04
N GLY A 135 -15.45 -20.04 6.76
CA GLY A 135 -14.19 -19.45 6.33
C GLY A 135 -14.12 -17.94 6.60
N LEU A 136 -15.23 -17.22 6.41
CA LEU A 136 -15.31 -15.80 6.76
C LEU A 136 -15.06 -15.57 8.27
N TYR A 137 -15.62 -16.41 9.14
CA TYR A 137 -15.33 -16.39 10.58
C TYR A 137 -13.88 -16.79 10.90
N GLN A 138 -13.25 -17.68 10.13
CA GLN A 138 -11.82 -17.99 10.27
C GLN A 138 -10.93 -16.78 9.89
N PHE A 139 -11.28 -16.01 8.87
CA PHE A 139 -10.55 -14.78 8.53
C PHE A 139 -10.85 -13.62 9.48
N GLN A 140 -12.03 -13.59 10.10
CA GLN A 140 -12.38 -12.60 11.14
C GLN A 140 -11.40 -12.61 12.32
N GLN A 141 -10.65 -13.68 12.58
CA GLN A 141 -9.65 -13.67 13.66
C GLN A 141 -8.54 -12.63 13.43
N PHE A 142 -8.20 -12.32 12.17
CA PHE A 142 -7.22 -11.28 11.81
C PHE A 142 -7.83 -9.87 11.78
N ALA A 143 -9.16 -9.75 11.74
CA ALA A 143 -9.84 -8.47 11.84
C ALA A 143 -9.69 -7.92 13.26
N SER A 144 -8.99 -6.81 13.37
CA SER A 144 -8.81 -6.07 14.64
C SER A 144 -9.59 -4.75 14.63
N HIS A 145 -9.71 -4.13 13.45
CA HIS A 145 -10.33 -2.83 13.20
C HIS A 145 -11.67 -2.99 12.47
N GLY A 146 -12.58 -2.05 12.68
CA GLY A 146 -13.85 -1.95 11.96
C GLY A 146 -14.41 -0.53 11.97
N ILE A 147 -15.63 -0.35 11.44
CA ILE A 147 -16.37 0.93 11.48
C ILE A 147 -17.69 0.67 12.21
N LEU A 148 -17.92 1.34 13.34
CA LEU A 148 -19.23 1.25 14.02
C LEU A 148 -20.31 1.98 13.23
N GLU A 149 -21.57 1.58 13.43
CA GLU A 149 -22.73 2.17 12.78
C GLU A 149 -22.92 3.68 13.00
N LYS A 150 -22.20 4.28 13.97
CA LYS A 150 -22.17 5.72 14.24
C LYS A 150 -21.18 6.51 13.37
N ASP A 151 -20.13 5.87 12.85
CA ASP A 151 -19.02 6.54 12.12
C ASP A 151 -19.03 6.21 10.62
N PHE A 152 -20.04 5.46 10.18
CA PHE A 152 -20.34 5.18 8.78
C PHE A 152 -21.01 6.41 8.14
N ILE A 153 -20.20 7.35 7.63
CA ILE A 153 -20.70 8.63 7.11
C ILE A 153 -21.14 8.44 5.65
N TYR A 154 -22.44 8.33 5.46
CA TYR A 154 -23.09 8.00 4.18
C TYR A 154 -24.03 9.11 3.74
N TYR A 155 -23.93 9.48 2.46
CA TYR A 155 -24.83 10.38 1.76
C TYR A 155 -25.61 9.62 0.69
N ASP A 156 -26.94 9.73 0.72
CA ASP A 156 -27.79 9.30 -0.39
C ASP A 156 -27.78 10.32 -1.54
N LYS A 157 -28.56 10.03 -2.60
CA LYS A 157 -28.63 10.84 -3.83
C LYS A 157 -28.92 12.33 -3.59
N THR A 158 -29.59 12.70 -2.49
CA THR A 158 -29.92 14.11 -2.18
C THR A 158 -28.71 14.96 -1.79
N VAL A 159 -27.60 14.35 -1.38
CA VAL A 159 -26.35 15.05 -1.01
C VAL A 159 -25.16 14.56 -1.84
N ALA A 160 -25.13 13.29 -2.24
CA ALA A 160 -24.04 12.69 -3.02
C ALA A 160 -23.84 13.30 -4.43
N HIS A 161 -24.73 14.18 -4.88
CA HIS A 161 -24.65 14.90 -6.15
C HIS A 161 -24.30 16.39 -6.00
N ASP A 162 -24.19 16.88 -4.76
CA ASP A 162 -23.85 18.27 -4.44
C ASP A 162 -22.34 18.47 -4.61
N ILE A 163 -22.00 19.19 -5.69
CA ILE A 163 -20.63 19.49 -6.07
C ILE A 163 -19.91 20.28 -4.97
N ASP A 164 -20.58 21.20 -4.30
CA ASP A 164 -19.94 22.12 -3.38
C ASP A 164 -19.80 21.49 -1.98
N GLU A 165 -20.68 20.57 -1.59
CA GLU A 165 -20.48 19.73 -0.40
C GLU A 165 -19.32 18.72 -0.59
N ILE A 166 -19.22 18.04 -1.75
CA ILE A 166 -18.09 17.15 -2.03
C ILE A 166 -16.77 17.95 -2.09
N LYS A 167 -16.76 19.16 -2.67
CA LYS A 167 -15.59 20.07 -2.58
C LYS A 167 -15.31 20.49 -1.13
N ARG A 168 -16.33 20.77 -0.31
CA ARG A 168 -16.16 21.14 1.10
C ARG A 168 -15.48 20.03 1.88
N LEU A 169 -15.90 18.77 1.71
CA LEU A 169 -15.24 17.61 2.32
C LEU A 169 -13.78 17.45 1.87
N LEU A 170 -13.52 17.55 0.56
CA LEU A 170 -12.16 17.48 0.02
C LEU A 170 -11.28 18.64 0.52
N THR A 171 -11.83 19.85 0.68
CA THR A 171 -11.11 21.02 1.21
C THR A 171 -10.92 20.95 2.73
N ALA A 172 -11.83 20.27 3.44
CA ALA A 172 -11.79 20.01 4.89
C ALA A 172 -11.02 18.73 5.24
N GLY A 173 -10.14 18.25 4.37
CA GLY A 173 -9.17 17.20 4.69
C GLY A 173 -9.62 15.75 4.48
N VAL A 174 -10.81 15.47 3.93
CA VAL A 174 -11.23 14.10 3.60
C VAL A 174 -10.54 13.65 2.30
N PRO A 175 -9.60 12.68 2.34
CA PRO A 175 -8.74 12.38 1.19
C PRO A 175 -9.36 11.43 0.16
N SER A 176 -10.32 10.60 0.60
CA SER A 176 -11.02 9.60 -0.19
C SER A 176 -12.51 9.61 0.10
N ILE A 177 -13.34 9.77 -0.94
CA ILE A 177 -14.80 9.65 -0.86
C ILE A 177 -15.25 8.62 -1.91
N ALA A 178 -15.70 7.45 -1.47
CA ALA A 178 -16.24 6.43 -2.38
C ALA A 178 -17.59 6.92 -2.93
N VAL A 179 -17.74 6.98 -4.26
CA VAL A 179 -18.97 7.47 -4.92
C VAL A 179 -19.50 6.44 -5.91
N HIS A 180 -20.79 6.14 -5.77
CA HIS A 180 -21.56 5.30 -6.68
C HIS A 180 -22.16 6.18 -7.78
N TYR A 181 -21.67 6.01 -9.00
CA TYR A 181 -22.26 6.58 -10.21
C TYR A 181 -23.23 5.59 -10.85
N THR A 182 -24.44 6.07 -11.14
CA THR A 182 -25.43 5.36 -11.95
C THR A 182 -25.45 5.88 -13.38
N TYR A 183 -26.01 5.09 -14.29
CA TYR A 183 -26.00 5.37 -15.73
C TYR A 183 -24.58 5.45 -16.32
N VAL A 184 -23.65 4.66 -15.77
CA VAL A 184 -22.29 4.53 -16.29
C VAL A 184 -22.34 3.72 -17.59
N HIS A 185 -22.18 4.39 -18.72
CA HIS A 185 -22.09 3.75 -20.04
C HIS A 185 -20.72 3.07 -20.19
N ALA A 186 -20.63 1.81 -19.81
CA ALA A 186 -19.37 1.07 -19.76
C ALA A 186 -18.60 1.09 -21.10
N PRO A 187 -19.22 0.96 -22.29
CA PRO A 187 -18.52 1.06 -23.57
C PRO A 187 -18.01 2.46 -23.93
N ALA A 188 -18.44 3.53 -23.25
CA ALA A 188 -17.80 4.84 -23.34
C ALA A 188 -16.66 4.96 -22.33
N TRP A 189 -16.93 4.65 -21.05
CA TRP A 189 -15.95 4.80 -19.96
C TRP A 189 -14.69 3.94 -20.18
N SER A 190 -14.82 2.70 -20.66
CA SER A 190 -13.65 1.83 -20.91
C SER A 190 -12.78 2.26 -22.09
N ARG A 191 -13.29 3.11 -23.00
CA ARG A 191 -12.59 3.60 -24.19
C ARG A 191 -12.32 5.11 -24.16
N ALA A 192 -12.63 5.78 -23.06
CA ALA A 192 -12.53 7.23 -22.96
C ALA A 192 -11.07 7.66 -22.83
N LYS A 193 -10.61 8.55 -23.72
CA LYS A 193 -9.30 9.21 -23.62
C LYS A 193 -9.35 10.36 -22.60
N ILE A 194 -9.49 9.99 -21.33
CA ILE A 194 -9.62 10.93 -20.22
C ILE A 194 -8.28 11.56 -19.85
N SER A 195 -8.33 12.79 -19.37
CA SER A 195 -7.21 13.51 -18.77
C SER A 195 -7.73 14.68 -17.95
N ALA A 196 -6.87 15.36 -17.18
CA ALA A 196 -7.23 16.61 -16.50
C ALA A 196 -7.79 17.68 -17.47
N GLY A 197 -7.37 17.64 -18.75
CA GLY A 197 -7.88 18.51 -19.80
C GLY A 197 -9.23 18.10 -20.40
N ASN A 198 -9.58 16.81 -20.31
CA ASN A 198 -10.73 16.17 -20.96
C ASN A 198 -11.42 15.17 -20.01
N PRO A 199 -12.27 15.64 -19.08
CA PRO A 199 -12.99 14.78 -18.14
C PRO A 199 -14.16 14.04 -18.80
N LEU A 200 -14.65 12.99 -18.15
CA LEU A 200 -15.88 12.28 -18.52
C LEU A 200 -17.09 13.23 -18.49
N LEU A 201 -17.78 13.32 -19.62
CA LEU A 201 -19.04 14.04 -19.78
C LEU A 201 -20.24 13.09 -19.60
N PRO A 202 -21.45 13.61 -19.28
CA PRO A 202 -22.66 12.80 -19.18
C PRO A 202 -22.90 12.01 -20.47
N THR A 203 -22.93 10.67 -20.39
CA THR A 203 -23.26 9.82 -21.54
C THR A 203 -24.78 9.64 -21.62
N ILE A 204 -25.48 10.74 -21.90
CA ILE A 204 -26.95 10.82 -21.97
C ILE A 204 -27.39 11.62 -23.19
N GLY A 205 -28.61 11.36 -23.64
CA GLY A 205 -29.33 12.21 -24.57
C GLY A 205 -30.31 13.11 -23.83
N VAL A 206 -30.58 14.27 -24.38
CA VAL A 206 -31.54 15.25 -23.85
C VAL A 206 -32.66 15.45 -24.86
N LYS A 207 -33.88 15.64 -24.35
CA LYS A 207 -35.08 15.85 -25.15
C LYS A 207 -35.43 17.34 -25.15
N LEU A 208 -35.05 18.03 -26.22
CA LEU A 208 -35.37 19.43 -26.46
C LEU A 208 -36.65 19.58 -27.29
N PRO A 209 -37.25 20.79 -27.36
CA PRO A 209 -38.45 21.04 -28.17
C PRO A 209 -38.25 20.76 -29.66
N ASP A 210 -37.01 20.89 -30.17
CA ASP A 210 -36.66 20.63 -31.57
C ASP A 210 -36.18 19.19 -31.84
N GLY A 211 -36.03 18.36 -30.79
CA GLY A 211 -35.74 16.93 -30.93
C GLY A 211 -34.85 16.34 -29.84
N ASN A 212 -34.44 15.09 -30.10
CA ASN A 212 -33.53 14.32 -29.26
C ASN A 212 -32.08 14.58 -29.72
N LYS A 213 -31.20 15.03 -28.81
CA LYS A 213 -29.77 15.31 -29.08
C LYS A 213 -28.88 14.70 -28.00
N ARG A 214 -27.60 14.45 -28.27
CA ARG A 214 -26.65 14.02 -27.22
C ARG A 214 -26.26 15.20 -26.34
N TYR A 215 -25.94 14.97 -25.07
CA TYR A 215 -25.58 16.03 -24.12
C TYR A 215 -24.47 16.97 -24.66
N ILE A 216 -23.42 16.39 -25.24
CA ILE A 216 -22.29 17.12 -25.82
C ILE A 216 -22.67 18.02 -27.00
N ASP A 217 -23.72 17.67 -27.75
CA ASP A 217 -24.17 18.41 -28.94
C ASP A 217 -24.77 19.79 -28.59
N VAL A 218 -25.16 19.99 -27.32
CA VAL A 218 -25.88 21.19 -26.86
C VAL A 218 -25.34 21.84 -25.60
N TYR A 219 -24.44 21.19 -24.85
CA TYR A 219 -23.96 21.69 -23.54
C TYR A 219 -23.45 23.13 -23.58
N ASN A 220 -22.64 23.47 -24.59
CA ASN A 220 -22.05 24.81 -24.75
C ASN A 220 -22.97 25.82 -25.47
N THR A 221 -24.17 25.42 -25.89
CA THR A 221 -25.09 26.24 -26.71
C THR A 221 -26.50 26.31 -26.13
N TYR A 222 -26.72 25.78 -24.93
CA TYR A 222 -28.02 25.82 -24.25
C TYR A 222 -28.18 27.14 -23.49
N GLU A 223 -29.29 27.85 -23.70
CA GLU A 223 -29.58 29.13 -23.03
C GLU A 223 -30.08 28.91 -21.59
N GLY A 224 -29.18 28.50 -20.69
CA GLY A 224 -29.43 28.28 -19.27
C GLY A 224 -28.43 27.29 -18.64
N ASP A 225 -28.56 26.99 -17.34
CA ASP A 225 -27.88 25.81 -16.76
C ASP A 225 -28.65 24.55 -17.16
N LEU A 226 -28.22 23.94 -18.27
CA LEU A 226 -28.73 22.65 -18.75
C LEU A 226 -28.72 21.55 -17.66
N THR A 227 -27.77 21.60 -16.73
CA THR A 227 -27.63 20.59 -15.67
C THR A 227 -28.66 20.79 -14.55
N ALA A 228 -28.93 22.04 -14.15
CA ALA A 228 -30.04 22.35 -13.24
C ALA A 228 -31.41 22.15 -13.89
N ASP A 229 -31.56 22.46 -15.18
CA ASP A 229 -32.79 22.22 -15.93
C ASP A 229 -33.08 20.72 -16.12
N ILE A 230 -32.04 19.89 -16.28
CA ILE A 230 -32.18 18.43 -16.22
C ILE A 230 -32.59 17.98 -14.81
N PHE A 231 -31.89 18.44 -13.76
CA PHE A 231 -32.13 17.97 -12.39
C PHE A 231 -33.51 18.39 -11.83
N SER A 232 -34.01 19.56 -12.23
CA SER A 232 -35.36 20.04 -11.90
C SER A 232 -36.47 19.39 -12.74
N GLY A 233 -36.12 18.54 -13.72
CA GLY A 233 -37.08 17.88 -14.61
C GLY A 233 -37.64 18.75 -15.74
N LYS A 234 -37.18 20.01 -15.87
CA LYS A 234 -37.55 20.93 -16.95
C LYS A 234 -37.03 20.46 -18.31
N VAL A 235 -35.88 19.78 -18.36
CA VAL A 235 -35.33 19.13 -19.56
C VAL A 235 -35.20 17.62 -19.31
N PRO A 236 -36.08 16.78 -19.89
CA PRO A 236 -35.98 15.34 -19.77
C PRO A 236 -34.71 14.78 -20.46
N PHE A 237 -34.10 13.77 -19.85
CA PHE A 237 -32.95 13.04 -20.41
C PHE A 237 -33.26 11.54 -20.59
N TYR A 238 -32.46 10.86 -21.40
CA TYR A 238 -32.57 9.43 -21.70
C TYR A 238 -31.19 8.80 -21.96
N LEU A 239 -31.10 7.47 -21.95
CA LEU A 239 -29.85 6.74 -22.19
C LEU A 239 -29.60 6.58 -23.69
N ILE A 240 -28.41 6.98 -24.17
CA ILE A 240 -27.99 6.77 -25.57
C ILE A 240 -27.57 5.31 -25.74
N GLU A 241 -28.06 4.61 -26.76
CA GLU A 241 -27.61 3.24 -27.09
C GLU A 241 -27.63 2.31 -25.85
N PRO A 242 -28.80 2.12 -25.18
CA PRO A 242 -28.89 1.43 -23.88
C PRO A 242 -28.42 -0.02 -23.93
N THR A 243 -28.50 -0.67 -25.09
CA THR A 243 -28.11 -2.06 -25.31
C THR A 243 -27.29 -2.25 -26.58
N THR A 244 -26.45 -3.28 -26.59
CA THR A 244 -25.72 -3.78 -27.77
C THR A 244 -26.19 -5.19 -28.11
N LYS A 245 -26.43 -5.49 -29.39
CA LYS A 245 -26.56 -6.88 -29.85
C LYS A 245 -25.18 -7.47 -30.11
N MET A 246 -24.90 -8.61 -29.50
CA MET A 246 -23.69 -9.41 -29.69
C MET A 246 -23.82 -10.31 -30.92
N GLU A 247 -22.70 -10.81 -31.45
CA GLU A 247 -22.68 -11.70 -32.62
C GLU A 247 -23.40 -13.04 -32.38
N ASP A 248 -23.41 -13.51 -31.13
CA ASP A 248 -24.16 -14.69 -30.67
C ASP A 248 -25.68 -14.43 -30.48
N GLY A 249 -26.17 -13.24 -30.86
CA GLY A 249 -27.57 -12.84 -30.76
C GLY A 249 -28.01 -12.35 -29.38
N ARG A 250 -27.18 -12.49 -28.32
CA ARG A 250 -27.50 -11.96 -26.98
C ARG A 250 -27.54 -10.43 -26.98
N THR A 251 -28.33 -9.86 -26.09
CA THR A 251 -28.42 -8.41 -25.89
C THR A 251 -27.71 -8.03 -24.59
N ARG A 252 -26.62 -7.28 -24.69
CA ARG A 252 -25.85 -6.74 -23.57
C ARG A 252 -26.45 -5.39 -23.13
N GLN A 253 -26.64 -5.19 -21.83
CA GLN A 253 -26.88 -3.86 -21.26
C GLN A 253 -25.58 -3.05 -21.26
N ASN A 254 -25.62 -1.82 -21.78
CA ASN A 254 -24.44 -0.95 -21.87
C ASN A 254 -24.28 -0.03 -20.65
N TYR A 255 -25.30 0.09 -19.82
CA TYR A 255 -25.33 0.95 -18.63
C TYR A 255 -25.36 0.11 -17.35
N SER A 256 -24.56 0.51 -16.37
CA SER A 256 -24.53 -0.08 -15.02
C SER A 256 -24.47 0.99 -13.93
N GLY A 257 -24.44 0.55 -12.67
CA GLY A 257 -23.73 1.28 -11.63
C GLY A 257 -22.22 1.04 -11.75
N HIS A 258 -21.41 1.96 -11.26
CA HIS A 258 -19.98 1.75 -10.97
C HIS A 258 -19.60 2.57 -9.74
N VAL A 259 -18.64 2.08 -8.96
CA VAL A 259 -18.09 2.78 -7.80
C VAL A 259 -16.64 3.12 -8.07
N VAL A 260 -16.28 4.37 -7.79
CA VAL A 260 -14.90 4.90 -7.82
C VAL A 260 -14.71 5.82 -6.62
N THR A 261 -13.46 6.09 -6.24
CA THR A 261 -13.18 6.96 -5.09
C THR A 261 -12.75 8.33 -5.58
N ILE A 262 -13.49 9.38 -5.24
CA ILE A 262 -13.08 10.78 -5.48
C ILE A 262 -11.91 11.10 -4.55
N VAL A 263 -10.87 11.69 -5.13
CA VAL A 263 -9.57 11.97 -4.49
C VAL A 263 -9.09 13.39 -4.82
N GLY A 264 -10.00 14.31 -5.18
CA GLY A 264 -9.64 15.68 -5.53
C GLY A 264 -10.59 16.35 -6.50
N PHE A 265 -10.29 17.60 -6.85
CA PHE A 265 -11.00 18.38 -7.85
C PHE A 265 -10.12 19.48 -8.48
N ASN A 266 -10.48 19.94 -9.67
CA ASN A 266 -9.85 21.06 -10.37
C ASN A 266 -10.92 21.97 -11.02
N ASP A 267 -10.54 22.88 -11.92
CA ASP A 267 -11.44 23.76 -12.66
C ASP A 267 -12.53 23.04 -13.48
N LYS A 268 -12.30 21.77 -13.85
CA LYS A 268 -13.12 21.01 -14.81
C LYS A 268 -13.95 19.88 -14.20
N GLY A 269 -13.60 19.39 -13.01
CA GLY A 269 -14.32 18.30 -12.38
C GLY A 269 -13.62 17.66 -11.18
N PHE A 270 -14.12 16.50 -10.78
CA PHE A 270 -13.53 15.67 -9.74
C PHE A 270 -12.49 14.72 -10.30
N ILE A 271 -11.39 14.55 -9.57
CA ILE A 271 -10.36 13.52 -9.79
C ILE A 271 -10.81 12.26 -9.04
N PHE A 272 -10.72 11.09 -9.66
CA PHE A 272 -11.08 9.83 -9.01
C PHE A 272 -10.08 8.70 -9.27
N LYS A 273 -9.88 7.86 -8.25
CA LYS A 273 -9.20 6.57 -8.35
C LYS A 273 -10.19 5.52 -8.88
N ASN A 274 -9.83 4.83 -9.95
CA ASN A 274 -10.61 3.71 -10.48
C ASN A 274 -10.01 2.36 -10.04
N SER A 275 -10.69 1.26 -10.35
CA SER A 275 -10.30 -0.11 -9.98
C SER A 275 -10.11 -1.02 -11.21
N TRP A 276 -9.66 -0.46 -12.34
CA TRP A 276 -9.47 -1.17 -13.63
C TRP A 276 -7.97 -1.32 -14.01
N GLY A 277 -7.07 -1.22 -13.03
CA GLY A 277 -5.61 -1.24 -13.26
C GLY A 277 -5.04 0.08 -13.79
N THR A 278 -3.71 0.17 -13.83
CA THR A 278 -2.95 1.37 -14.22
C THR A 278 -3.06 1.73 -15.71
N ASP A 279 -3.32 0.74 -16.57
CA ASP A 279 -3.37 0.93 -18.03
C ASP A 279 -4.62 1.67 -18.51
N TRP A 280 -5.61 1.85 -17.63
CA TRP A 280 -6.82 2.61 -17.92
C TRP A 280 -6.66 4.08 -17.47
N GLY A 281 -7.00 5.02 -18.36
CA GLY A 281 -7.09 6.44 -18.02
C GLY A 281 -5.74 7.12 -17.81
N ASP A 282 -5.64 7.95 -16.76
CA ASP A 282 -4.40 8.59 -16.31
C ASP A 282 -3.78 7.74 -15.21
N ASN A 283 -3.02 6.70 -15.60
CA ASN A 283 -2.33 5.79 -14.68
C ASN A 283 -3.29 5.11 -13.68
N GLY A 284 -4.50 4.75 -14.12
CA GLY A 284 -5.57 4.20 -13.29
C GLY A 284 -6.49 5.23 -12.64
N TYR A 285 -6.18 6.53 -12.75
CA TYR A 285 -7.04 7.62 -12.34
C TYR A 285 -7.92 8.13 -13.49
N GLY A 286 -9.02 8.77 -13.14
CA GLY A 286 -9.91 9.44 -14.07
C GLY A 286 -10.36 10.80 -13.58
N TYR A 287 -11.03 11.52 -14.47
CA TYR A 287 -11.59 12.84 -14.21
C TYR A 287 -13.06 12.81 -14.65
N ILE A 288 -13.98 13.29 -13.82
CA ILE A 288 -15.41 13.35 -14.13
C ILE A 288 -15.92 14.78 -14.00
N SER A 289 -16.60 15.28 -15.04
CA SER A 289 -17.06 16.66 -15.06
C SER A 289 -18.12 16.90 -13.99
N TYR A 290 -18.21 18.13 -13.49
CA TYR A 290 -19.20 18.51 -12.49
C TYR A 290 -20.65 18.22 -12.94
N ALA A 291 -20.93 18.36 -14.24
CA ALA A 291 -22.23 18.00 -14.81
C ALA A 291 -22.48 16.48 -14.82
N ALA A 292 -21.47 15.67 -15.16
CA ALA A 292 -21.57 14.21 -15.07
C ALA A 292 -21.80 13.77 -13.62
N HIS A 293 -21.06 14.32 -12.66
CA HIS A 293 -21.26 14.04 -11.24
C HIS A 293 -22.69 14.40 -10.77
N LYS A 294 -23.14 15.64 -11.00
CA LYS A 294 -24.46 16.17 -10.57
C LYS A 294 -25.66 15.41 -11.17
N ILE A 295 -25.48 14.72 -12.30
CA ILE A 295 -26.52 13.89 -12.94
C ILE A 295 -26.43 12.41 -12.51
N MET A 296 -25.22 11.86 -12.40
CA MET A 296 -24.99 10.42 -12.30
C MET A 296 -24.80 9.91 -10.87
N ALA A 297 -24.33 10.74 -9.93
CA ALA A 297 -24.07 10.32 -8.56
C ALA A 297 -25.35 9.87 -7.83
N ARG A 298 -25.22 8.83 -6.99
CA ARG A 298 -26.35 8.22 -6.26
C ARG A 298 -26.06 7.94 -4.79
N GLU A 299 -24.83 7.60 -4.44
CA GLU A 299 -24.38 7.40 -3.06
C GLU A 299 -22.97 7.94 -2.93
N ALA A 300 -22.63 8.51 -1.76
CA ALA A 300 -21.26 8.78 -1.36
C ALA A 300 -21.01 8.22 0.05
N LEU A 301 -19.79 7.75 0.30
CA LEU A 301 -19.38 7.13 1.57
C LEU A 301 -17.93 7.51 1.89
N PHE A 302 -17.72 7.98 3.11
CA PHE A 302 -16.40 8.19 3.68
C PHE A 302 -16.41 7.86 5.17
N PHE A 303 -15.22 7.85 5.78
CA PHE A 303 -15.03 7.41 7.16
C PHE A 303 -14.16 8.43 7.90
N ALA A 304 -14.50 8.72 9.15
CA ALA A 304 -13.70 9.60 10.02
C ALA A 304 -12.79 8.81 10.97
N GLU A 305 -13.29 7.74 11.58
CA GLU A 305 -12.63 7.01 12.66
C GLU A 305 -12.73 5.49 12.48
N ALA A 306 -11.65 4.77 12.78
CA ALA A 306 -11.66 3.34 13.00
C ALA A 306 -12.18 3.01 14.42
N ASN A 307 -12.64 1.78 14.65
CA ASN A 307 -13.09 1.29 15.96
C ASN A 307 -12.54 -0.11 16.25
N ILE A 308 -12.32 -0.43 17.54
CA ILE A 308 -12.04 -1.82 17.95
C ILE A 308 -13.35 -2.60 17.94
N LEU A 309 -13.33 -3.78 17.34
CA LEU A 309 -14.44 -4.74 17.43
C LEU A 309 -14.15 -5.90 18.40
N TYR A 310 -12.87 -6.23 18.64
CA TYR A 310 -12.45 -7.45 19.34
C TYR A 310 -11.22 -7.24 20.27
N PRO A 311 -11.31 -6.41 21.33
CA PRO A 311 -10.17 -6.11 22.20
C PRO A 311 -9.59 -7.35 22.91
N GLU A 312 -10.39 -8.41 23.08
CA GLU A 312 -9.96 -9.70 23.64
C GLU A 312 -8.92 -10.43 22.79
N LYS A 313 -8.68 -10.01 21.54
CA LYS A 313 -7.63 -10.56 20.67
C LYS A 313 -6.24 -9.97 20.92
N TYR A 314 -6.12 -8.81 21.58
CA TYR A 314 -4.82 -8.18 21.81
C TYR A 314 -3.92 -9.10 22.65
N SER A 315 -2.84 -9.60 22.05
CA SER A 315 -1.85 -10.46 22.68
C SER A 315 -0.76 -9.65 23.39
N ASP A 316 -0.08 -10.24 24.36
CA ASP A 316 1.05 -9.57 25.01
C ASP A 316 2.23 -9.44 24.03
N LEU A 317 2.92 -8.28 24.05
CA LEU A 317 3.99 -7.97 23.10
C LEU A 317 5.17 -8.96 23.16
N LYS A 318 5.65 -9.40 22.00
CA LYS A 318 6.82 -10.27 21.85
C LYS A 318 7.94 -9.54 21.10
N SER A 319 9.16 -10.03 21.20
CA SER A 319 10.30 -9.50 20.45
C SER A 319 10.09 -9.57 18.93
N ASP A 320 9.42 -10.63 18.44
CA ASP A 320 9.19 -10.96 17.04
C ASP A 320 7.83 -10.48 16.47
N SER A 321 6.97 -9.84 17.28
CA SER A 321 5.68 -9.29 16.84
C SER A 321 5.83 -8.34 15.63
N ARG A 322 5.05 -8.57 14.57
CA ARG A 322 4.94 -7.61 13.45
C ARG A 322 4.07 -6.44 13.86
N ILE A 323 4.56 -5.21 13.69
CA ILE A 323 3.85 -3.98 14.05
C ILE A 323 4.30 -2.92 13.05
N ASP A 324 3.64 -2.83 11.91
CA ASP A 324 4.09 -2.01 10.79
C ASP A 324 3.87 -0.53 11.06
N LEU A 325 4.54 0.33 10.29
CA LEU A 325 4.28 1.78 10.32
C LEU A 325 3.47 2.15 9.08
N LYS A 326 2.33 2.79 9.30
CA LYS A 326 1.53 3.42 8.24
C LYS A 326 1.75 4.94 8.28
N SER A 327 1.90 5.57 7.13
CA SER A 327 1.75 7.02 7.00
C SER A 327 0.36 7.37 6.50
N SER A 328 -0.17 8.49 7.00
CA SER A 328 -1.41 9.11 6.54
C SER A 328 -1.24 10.63 6.39
N LEU A 329 -2.03 11.25 5.52
CA LEU A 329 -2.07 12.69 5.35
C LEU A 329 -3.53 13.16 5.26
N PHE A 330 -3.86 14.20 6.00
CA PHE A 330 -5.15 14.90 5.98
C PHE A 330 -4.90 16.41 5.83
N LEU A 331 -5.97 17.22 5.73
CA LEU A 331 -5.85 18.67 5.94
C LEU A 331 -6.45 19.06 7.31
N ASP A 332 -5.94 20.13 7.90
CA ASP A 332 -6.53 20.77 9.09
C ASP A 332 -7.68 21.75 8.76
N GLU A 333 -8.22 22.40 9.79
CA GLU A 333 -9.27 23.42 9.71
C GLU A 333 -8.93 24.64 8.80
N LYS A 334 -7.65 24.81 8.42
CA LYS A 334 -7.14 25.88 7.56
C LYS A 334 -6.70 25.35 6.20
N ALA A 335 -7.16 24.14 5.83
CA ALA A 335 -6.77 23.40 4.65
C ALA A 335 -5.24 23.17 4.53
N GLN A 336 -4.49 23.18 5.64
CA GLN A 336 -3.06 22.89 5.62
C GLN A 336 -2.82 21.38 5.77
N PRO A 337 -1.96 20.77 4.94
CA PRO A 337 -1.68 19.34 5.01
C PRO A 337 -0.91 18.95 6.28
N GLN A 338 -1.41 17.91 6.95
CA GLN A 338 -0.91 17.37 8.20
C GLN A 338 -0.50 15.91 8.00
N PHE A 339 0.75 15.58 8.34
CA PHE A 339 1.34 14.25 8.16
C PHE A 339 1.36 13.47 9.48
N TYR A 340 0.81 12.26 9.43
CA TYR A 340 0.66 11.36 10.56
C TYR A 340 1.42 10.07 10.28
N LEU A 341 2.08 9.55 11.31
CA LEU A 341 2.61 8.20 11.34
C LEU A 341 1.81 7.42 12.39
N THR A 342 1.30 6.25 12.03
CA THR A 342 0.43 5.40 12.87
C THR A 342 0.97 3.98 12.89
N LEU A 343 0.92 3.27 14.01
CA LEU A 343 1.27 1.84 14.03
C LEU A 343 0.09 1.01 13.49
N ASP A 344 0.37 0.11 12.54
CA ASP A 344 -0.58 -0.86 11.99
C ASP A 344 -0.28 -2.26 12.55
N GLN A 345 -1.32 -2.92 13.07
CA GLN A 345 -1.26 -4.26 13.68
C GLN A 345 -1.94 -5.32 12.79
N SER A 346 -1.84 -5.17 11.46
CA SER A 346 -2.51 -5.97 10.41
C SER A 346 -2.37 -7.51 10.48
N PHE A 347 -1.50 -8.05 11.34
CA PHE A 347 -1.26 -9.50 11.49
C PHE A 347 -1.50 -10.04 12.90
N ASP A 348 -0.85 -9.44 13.90
CA ASP A 348 -0.96 -9.81 15.31
C ASP A 348 -1.39 -8.57 16.11
N PRO A 349 -2.67 -8.46 16.52
CA PRO A 349 -3.05 -7.45 17.50
C PRO A 349 -2.24 -7.64 18.79
N VAL A 350 -1.58 -6.57 19.24
CA VAL A 350 -0.68 -6.55 20.41
C VAL A 350 -0.95 -5.39 21.37
N LYS A 351 -0.87 -5.69 22.66
CA LYS A 351 -1.00 -4.73 23.77
C LYS A 351 0.22 -3.83 23.89
N ILE A 352 0.17 -2.67 23.25
CA ILE A 352 1.18 -1.63 23.36
C ILE A 352 0.80 -0.67 24.50
N GLN A 353 1.73 -0.45 25.43
CA GLN A 353 1.61 0.56 26.48
C GLN A 353 2.20 1.90 26.02
N GLN A 354 3.30 1.88 25.28
CA GLN A 354 4.03 3.08 24.87
C GLN A 354 4.79 2.86 23.54
N ALA A 355 4.93 3.92 22.75
CA ALA A 355 5.79 3.97 21.58
C ALA A 355 6.60 5.28 21.55
N GLU A 356 7.93 5.18 21.40
CA GLU A 356 8.86 6.29 21.20
C GLU A 356 9.33 6.31 19.75
N PHE A 357 8.99 7.39 19.04
CA PHE A 357 9.35 7.66 17.65
C PHE A 357 10.54 8.60 17.62
N ARG A 358 11.64 8.18 17.00
CA ARG A 358 12.77 9.05 16.65
C ARG A 358 12.83 9.20 15.15
N VAL A 359 12.80 10.43 14.66
CA VAL A 359 12.72 10.74 13.23
C VAL A 359 13.99 11.45 12.79
N TYR A 360 14.53 11.01 11.67
CA TYR A 360 15.78 11.49 11.07
C TYR A 360 15.51 11.93 9.64
N ASP A 361 16.28 12.90 9.15
CA ASP A 361 16.24 13.27 7.73
C ASP A 361 16.95 12.25 6.83
N SER A 362 16.94 12.51 5.51
CA SER A 362 17.66 11.71 4.50
C SER A 362 19.20 11.79 4.58
N ARG A 363 19.75 12.39 5.63
CA ARG A 363 21.19 12.43 5.97
C ARG A 363 21.45 11.78 7.34
N ASN A 364 20.44 11.13 7.91
CA ASN A 364 20.41 10.53 9.25
C ASN A 364 20.66 11.53 10.40
N GLN A 365 20.42 12.83 10.20
CA GLN A 365 20.38 13.81 11.29
C GLN A 365 19.05 13.68 12.03
N GLU A 366 19.07 13.48 13.35
CA GLU A 366 17.83 13.43 14.15
C GLU A 366 17.12 14.79 14.10
N LEU A 367 15.89 14.76 13.59
CA LEU A 367 14.99 15.90 13.54
C LEU A 367 14.22 16.04 14.85
N MET A 368 13.86 14.91 15.47
CA MET A 368 13.06 14.85 16.69
C MET A 368 13.08 13.47 17.35
N THR A 369 12.73 13.45 18.64
CA THR A 369 12.27 12.26 19.37
C THR A 369 10.94 12.61 20.07
N ARG A 370 9.96 11.70 20.04
CA ARG A 370 8.67 11.86 20.75
C ARG A 370 8.12 10.53 21.25
N THR A 371 7.69 10.51 22.51
CA THR A 371 7.10 9.34 23.17
C THR A 371 5.60 9.52 23.36
N VAL A 372 4.82 8.48 23.08
CA VAL A 372 3.37 8.44 23.30
C VAL A 372 3.02 7.22 24.15
N THR A 373 2.35 7.45 25.27
CA THR A 373 1.75 6.41 26.13
C THR A 373 0.28 6.28 25.77
N PHE A 374 -0.25 5.06 25.70
CA PHE A 374 -1.65 4.80 25.38
C PHE A 374 -2.43 4.48 26.66
N GLU A 375 -3.38 5.34 27.05
CA GLU A 375 -4.10 5.20 28.33
C GLU A 375 -5.29 4.23 28.27
N ASP A 376 -5.86 4.03 27.08
CA ASP A 376 -6.99 3.15 26.83
C ASP A 376 -6.88 2.44 25.46
N ASP A 377 -7.71 1.43 25.21
CA ASP A 377 -7.62 0.65 23.98
C ASP A 377 -8.03 1.46 22.73
N LEU A 378 -8.95 2.42 22.85
CA LEU A 378 -9.34 3.28 21.73
C LEU A 378 -8.16 4.16 21.28
N GLN A 379 -7.31 4.60 22.21
CA GLN A 379 -6.05 5.29 21.88
C GLN A 379 -5.03 4.36 21.20
N LYS A 380 -4.94 3.09 21.61
CA LYS A 380 -4.06 2.09 20.96
C LYS A 380 -4.50 1.82 19.53
N LEU A 381 -5.81 1.75 19.30
CA LEU A 381 -6.39 1.54 17.97
C LEU A 381 -6.34 2.79 17.10
N LEU A 382 -6.77 3.97 17.56
CA LEU A 382 -7.01 5.12 16.66
C LEU A 382 -5.78 5.62 15.89
N GLY A 383 -4.58 5.09 16.14
CA GLY A 383 -3.38 5.49 15.42
C GLY A 383 -3.07 6.96 15.68
N PHE A 384 -3.20 7.36 16.95
CA PHE A 384 -3.25 8.73 17.44
C PHE A 384 -4.53 9.48 17.05
N LYS A 385 -5.26 9.95 18.08
CA LYS A 385 -6.04 11.20 17.95
C LYS A 385 -5.13 12.23 17.26
N PRO A 386 -5.59 12.98 16.24
CA PRO A 386 -4.73 13.89 15.49
C PRO A 386 -3.92 14.76 16.47
N PHE A 387 -2.59 14.65 16.38
CA PHE A 387 -1.65 15.23 17.34
C PHE A 387 -1.92 16.74 17.51
N GLU A 388 -2.61 17.12 18.59
CA GLU A 388 -3.00 18.52 18.86
C GLU A 388 -1.77 19.44 18.96
N ASP A 389 -0.64 18.88 19.40
CA ASP A 389 0.71 19.40 19.14
C ASP A 389 1.38 18.51 18.08
N GLN A 390 1.48 18.99 16.84
CA GLN A 390 2.07 18.36 15.63
C GLN A 390 3.18 17.31 15.87
N LEU A 391 3.15 16.19 15.12
CA LEU A 391 4.32 15.30 15.02
C LEU A 391 5.44 15.97 14.21
N MET A 392 5.12 16.57 13.05
CA MET A 392 6.07 17.35 12.24
C MET A 392 5.44 18.67 11.78
N PRO A 393 6.21 19.75 11.61
CA PRO A 393 5.70 21.01 11.06
C PRO A 393 5.30 20.84 9.58
N PRO A 394 4.33 21.63 9.07
CA PRO A 394 3.87 21.57 7.67
C PRO A 394 4.99 21.71 6.63
N ASP A 395 6.06 22.43 6.99
CA ASP A 395 7.23 22.70 6.16
C ASP A 395 7.99 21.44 5.68
N PHE A 396 7.72 20.26 6.26
CA PHE A 396 8.28 18.99 5.76
C PHE A 396 7.98 18.75 4.27
N LEU A 397 6.79 19.16 3.81
CA LEU A 397 6.34 19.02 2.42
C LEU A 397 7.12 19.90 1.42
N LEU A 398 7.98 20.81 1.89
CA LEU A 398 8.80 21.68 1.05
C LEU A 398 10.15 21.05 0.65
N ASN A 399 10.55 19.93 1.28
CA ASN A 399 11.80 19.25 0.98
C ASN A 399 11.56 17.92 0.24
N SER A 400 12.11 17.81 -0.98
CA SER A 400 11.98 16.64 -1.87
C SER A 400 12.86 15.45 -1.44
N GLY A 401 12.78 15.06 -0.18
CA GLY A 401 13.57 13.99 0.44
C GLY A 401 12.70 12.88 1.04
N HIS A 402 13.32 12.11 1.94
CA HIS A 402 12.66 11.08 2.74
C HIS A 402 13.06 11.22 4.21
N ILE A 403 12.32 10.57 5.10
CA ILE A 403 12.68 10.42 6.51
C ILE A 403 12.95 8.97 6.86
N ASN A 404 13.77 8.80 7.89
CA ASN A 404 14.04 7.52 8.54
C ASN A 404 13.42 7.59 9.94
N VAL A 405 12.75 6.54 10.38
CA VAL A 405 12.03 6.51 11.68
C VAL A 405 12.44 5.28 12.46
N ASN A 406 12.88 5.46 13.70
CA ASN A 406 13.09 4.37 14.64
C ASN A 406 11.92 4.41 15.64
N VAL A 407 11.22 3.29 15.86
CA VAL A 407 10.14 3.20 16.84
C VAL A 407 10.47 2.16 17.90
N LYS A 408 10.73 2.61 19.12
CA LYS A 408 10.83 1.75 20.30
C LYS A 408 9.43 1.54 20.85
N ILE A 409 9.00 0.29 20.94
CA ILE A 409 7.64 -0.10 21.34
C ILE A 409 7.73 -0.89 22.64
N THR A 410 6.99 -0.45 23.66
CA THR A 410 6.93 -1.08 24.98
C THR A 410 5.52 -1.62 25.22
N GLY A 411 5.42 -2.91 25.50
CA GLY A 411 4.16 -3.61 25.74
C GLY A 411 3.67 -3.47 27.17
N GLU A 412 2.40 -3.78 27.43
CA GLU A 412 1.84 -3.81 28.79
C GLU A 412 2.51 -4.82 29.72
N ASN A 413 3.13 -5.85 29.14
CA ASN A 413 3.95 -6.84 29.83
C ASN A 413 5.39 -6.34 30.15
N GLY A 414 5.72 -5.09 29.82
CA GLY A 414 7.05 -4.51 30.00
C GLY A 414 8.12 -5.02 29.01
N VAL A 415 7.75 -5.83 28.01
CA VAL A 415 8.66 -6.19 26.92
C VAL A 415 8.88 -4.97 26.04
N GLU A 416 10.13 -4.72 25.67
CA GLU A 416 10.50 -3.67 24.73
C GLU A 416 10.98 -4.30 23.41
N THR A 417 10.56 -3.74 22.28
CA THR A 417 11.04 -4.15 20.96
C THR A 417 11.27 -2.92 20.08
N LEU A 418 12.30 -2.94 19.25
CA LEU A 418 12.70 -1.81 18.42
C LEU A 418 12.41 -2.11 16.95
N ARG A 419 11.83 -1.16 16.24
CA ARG A 419 11.57 -1.21 14.80
C ARG A 419 12.26 -0.06 14.10
N TYR A 420 12.68 -0.31 12.87
CA TYR A 420 13.41 0.63 12.03
C TYR A 420 12.67 0.74 10.70
N TYR A 421 12.39 1.97 10.28
CA TYR A 421 11.77 2.32 9.02
C TYR A 421 12.67 3.32 8.29
N ARG A 422 12.74 3.22 6.97
CA ARG A 422 13.66 3.98 6.11
C ARG A 422 12.94 4.42 4.85
N ALA A 423 13.44 5.49 4.22
CA ALA A 423 12.93 6.01 2.96
C ALA A 423 11.42 6.34 2.97
N ILE A 424 10.87 6.74 4.13
CA ILE A 424 9.49 7.20 4.24
C ILE A 424 9.34 8.53 3.52
N THR A 425 8.39 8.61 2.60
CA THR A 425 8.08 9.81 1.82
C THR A 425 6.76 10.42 2.30
N ALA A 426 6.51 11.68 1.94
CA ALA A 426 5.21 12.30 2.19
C ALA A 426 4.13 11.64 1.30
N GLY A 427 3.12 11.04 1.93
CA GLY A 427 2.04 10.30 1.28
C GLY A 427 1.37 9.31 2.23
N VAL A 428 0.43 8.50 1.71
CA VAL A 428 -0.11 7.32 2.41
C VAL A 428 0.63 6.07 1.95
N GLY A 429 1.04 5.24 2.90
CA GLY A 429 1.71 3.98 2.63
C GLY A 429 1.93 3.16 3.90
N GLN A 430 2.33 1.90 3.74
CA GLN A 430 2.67 1.00 4.83
C GLN A 430 4.10 0.47 4.64
N TYR A 431 4.89 0.67 5.69
CA TYR A 431 6.31 0.33 5.77
C TYR A 431 6.41 -0.89 6.69
N LYS A 432 6.56 -2.09 6.10
CA LYS A 432 6.48 -3.32 6.86
C LYS A 432 7.73 -3.57 7.68
N THR A 433 7.55 -4.04 8.90
CA THR A 433 8.65 -4.35 9.84
C THR A 433 9.63 -5.42 9.36
N ARG A 434 9.32 -6.16 8.30
CA ARG A 434 10.20 -7.16 7.66
C ARG A 434 10.91 -6.66 6.40
N ASP A 435 10.52 -5.52 5.84
CA ASP A 435 11.10 -4.99 4.60
C ASP A 435 12.40 -4.19 4.86
N LEU A 436 12.89 -4.20 6.11
CA LEU A 436 13.91 -3.29 6.63
C LEU A 436 15.13 -3.99 7.22
N GLU A 437 15.41 -5.21 6.75
CA GLU A 437 16.77 -5.77 6.80
C GLU A 437 17.70 -5.02 5.83
N ASN A 438 18.36 -3.96 6.35
CA ASN A 438 19.33 -3.05 5.73
C ASN A 438 18.73 -1.71 5.22
N ALA A 439 19.39 -0.55 5.40
CA ALA A 439 20.51 -0.17 4.54
C ALA A 439 21.59 0.83 5.14
N HIS A 440 22.76 0.36 5.66
CA HIS A 440 24.03 1.02 6.16
C HIS A 440 25.50 0.93 5.42
N GLN A 441 26.02 1.75 4.42
CA GLN A 441 27.16 1.62 3.41
C GLN A 441 28.51 2.11 3.90
N ILE A 442 29.54 1.30 3.65
CA ILE A 442 30.82 1.41 4.32
C ILE A 442 31.93 1.88 3.36
N ASN A 443 32.69 2.87 3.80
CA ASN A 443 34.03 3.13 3.25
C ASN A 443 34.95 2.01 3.76
N PRO A 444 35.67 1.27 2.89
CA PRO A 444 36.51 0.16 3.31
C PRO A 444 37.68 0.65 4.20
N PRO A 445 38.14 -0.17 5.15
CA PRO A 445 39.36 0.12 5.89
C PRO A 445 40.58 0.12 4.96
N GLN A 446 41.59 0.92 5.28
CA GLN A 446 42.87 0.87 4.57
C GLN A 446 43.58 -0.46 4.87
N MET A 447 43.88 -1.23 3.82
CA MET A 447 44.48 -2.56 3.94
C MET A 447 45.96 -2.55 3.52
N GLU A 448 46.84 -2.88 4.45
CA GLU A 448 48.18 -3.40 4.16
C GLU A 448 48.38 -4.73 4.91
N GLY A 449 48.39 -5.84 4.18
CA GLY A 449 49.11 -7.05 4.63
C GLY A 449 48.35 -8.14 5.40
N SER A 450 47.44 -8.82 4.69
CA SER A 450 47.20 -10.28 4.70
C SER A 450 46.03 -10.90 5.49
N VAL A 451 45.41 -11.89 4.81
CA VAL A 451 44.42 -12.88 5.29
C VAL A 451 42.98 -12.38 5.45
N PHE A 452 42.04 -13.18 4.92
CA PHE A 452 40.60 -12.94 4.81
C PHE A 452 39.85 -12.53 6.11
N ASN A 453 40.46 -12.70 7.28
CA ASN A 453 39.87 -12.33 8.57
C ASN A 453 39.68 -10.80 8.73
N GLU A 454 40.39 -10.00 7.92
CA GLU A 454 40.40 -8.53 7.99
C GLU A 454 39.43 -7.87 6.99
N LEU A 455 38.75 -8.64 6.14
CA LEU A 455 37.76 -8.10 5.19
C LEU A 455 36.52 -7.51 5.88
N PHE A 456 36.27 -7.87 7.14
CA PHE A 456 35.07 -7.51 7.89
C PHE A 456 35.45 -6.98 9.29
N VAL A 457 36.29 -5.94 9.33
CA VAL A 457 36.55 -5.17 10.56
C VAL A 457 35.41 -4.19 10.81
N PHE A 458 34.56 -4.51 11.77
CA PHE A 458 33.54 -3.60 12.29
C PHE A 458 33.94 -3.16 13.70
N ASP A 459 34.13 -1.85 13.88
CA ASP A 459 34.59 -1.22 15.14
C ASP A 459 35.75 -1.98 15.83
N GLY A 460 36.81 -2.26 15.06
CA GLY A 460 38.03 -2.94 15.53
C GLY A 460 37.90 -4.45 15.82
N LYS A 461 36.77 -5.08 15.50
CA LYS A 461 36.54 -6.53 15.68
C LYS A 461 36.59 -7.25 14.32
N ASN A 462 37.46 -8.26 14.22
CA ASN A 462 37.53 -9.14 13.04
C ASN A 462 36.33 -10.10 13.03
N MET A 463 35.38 -9.90 12.12
CA MET A 463 34.22 -10.79 11.96
C MET A 463 34.55 -11.99 11.06
N GLY A 464 34.68 -13.18 11.67
CA GLY A 464 34.83 -14.45 10.95
C GLY A 464 33.50 -15.08 10.50
N PHE A 465 33.56 -16.26 9.89
CA PHE A 465 32.38 -16.97 9.34
C PHE A 465 31.34 -17.41 10.41
N ASN A 466 31.70 -17.44 11.70
CA ASN A 466 30.80 -17.82 12.80
C ASN A 466 29.91 -16.66 13.30
N VAL A 467 29.51 -15.74 12.41
CA VAL A 467 28.66 -14.59 12.76
C VAL A 467 27.22 -14.83 12.30
N SER A 468 26.26 -14.61 13.20
CA SER A 468 24.83 -14.71 12.88
C SER A 468 24.34 -13.47 12.11
N PRO A 469 23.23 -13.53 11.35
CA PRO A 469 22.58 -12.34 10.82
C PRO A 469 22.30 -11.28 11.88
N ILE A 470 21.96 -11.67 13.11
CA ILE A 470 21.56 -10.74 14.18
C ILE A 470 22.78 -10.00 14.75
N ASP A 471 23.98 -10.60 14.68
CA ASP A 471 25.24 -9.93 15.04
C ASP A 471 25.82 -9.15 13.86
N PHE A 472 25.72 -9.69 12.64
CA PHE A 472 26.13 -9.03 11.39
C PHE A 472 25.39 -7.70 11.18
N HIS A 473 24.04 -7.72 11.25
CA HIS A 473 23.24 -6.50 11.10
C HIS A 473 23.45 -5.52 12.25
N ARG A 474 23.80 -5.98 13.46
CA ARG A 474 24.11 -5.09 14.60
C ARG A 474 25.44 -4.36 14.40
N ALA A 475 26.49 -5.09 14.00
CA ALA A 475 27.79 -4.50 13.67
C ALA A 475 27.68 -3.48 12.51
N ILE A 476 26.82 -3.76 11.53
CA ILE A 476 26.43 -2.83 10.46
C ILE A 476 25.70 -1.59 11.01
N GLN A 477 24.71 -1.77 11.88
CA GLN A 477 23.92 -0.68 12.48
C GLN A 477 24.72 0.22 13.43
N GLU A 478 25.76 -0.30 14.08
CA GLU A 478 26.68 0.46 14.94
C GLU A 478 27.74 1.24 14.14
N SER A 479 27.80 1.07 12.81
CA SER A 479 28.75 1.75 11.91
C SER A 479 28.24 3.12 11.42
N LYS A 480 29.16 4.06 11.12
CA LYS A 480 28.86 5.48 10.83
C LYS A 480 28.63 5.81 9.34
N VAL A 481 27.98 4.93 8.58
CA VAL A 481 28.13 4.88 7.10
C VAL A 481 26.88 4.22 6.43
N ASP A 482 26.36 4.65 5.25
CA ASP A 482 24.90 4.75 4.82
C ASP A 482 24.37 3.95 3.56
N PHE A 483 23.66 2.76 3.65
CA PHE A 483 23.63 1.76 2.52
C PHE A 483 22.65 2.21 1.44
N ASN A 484 22.83 1.64 0.26
CA ASN A 484 21.70 1.33 -0.60
C ASN A 484 21.71 -0.19 -0.85
N THR A 485 20.54 -0.82 -0.85
CA THR A 485 20.37 -2.16 -1.44
C THR A 485 20.57 -2.06 -2.94
N VAL A 486 21.22 -3.05 -3.57
CA VAL A 486 21.40 -3.05 -5.01
C VAL A 486 20.08 -3.43 -5.68
N ALA A 487 19.54 -2.54 -6.51
CA ALA A 487 18.25 -2.73 -7.16
C ALA A 487 18.17 -4.07 -7.91
N GLY A 488 17.19 -4.90 -7.56
CA GLY A 488 16.98 -6.23 -8.14
C GLY A 488 17.81 -7.38 -7.54
N GLN A 489 18.57 -7.14 -6.47
CA GLN A 489 19.21 -8.19 -5.67
C GLN A 489 18.46 -8.47 -4.37
N THR A 490 18.62 -9.67 -3.82
CA THR A 490 18.09 -10.03 -2.50
C THR A 490 18.87 -9.34 -1.37
N ASN A 491 18.31 -9.37 -0.15
CA ASN A 491 18.93 -8.87 1.07
C ASN A 491 20.41 -9.30 1.22
N HIS A 492 21.18 -8.49 1.96
CA HIS A 492 22.61 -8.69 2.25
C HIS A 492 23.57 -8.51 1.05
N ALA A 493 23.26 -7.62 0.10
CA ALA A 493 24.25 -7.05 -0.83
C ALA A 493 24.79 -5.71 -0.28
N VAL A 494 26.12 -5.57 -0.26
CA VAL A 494 26.84 -4.41 0.29
C VAL A 494 27.68 -3.73 -0.78
N LEU A 495 27.36 -2.47 -1.04
CA LEU A 495 28.21 -1.53 -1.79
C LEU A 495 29.32 -0.99 -0.88
N TYR A 496 30.56 -1.01 -1.37
CA TYR A 496 31.72 -0.38 -0.71
C TYR A 496 32.26 0.74 -1.60
N LYS A 497 32.49 1.91 -1.00
CA LYS A 497 33.05 3.05 -1.73
C LYS A 497 34.52 2.81 -2.08
N ASP A 498 34.95 3.23 -3.26
CA ASP A 498 36.37 3.21 -3.71
C ASP A 498 37.03 1.80 -3.70
N ALA A 499 36.24 0.73 -3.61
CA ALA A 499 36.70 -0.66 -3.60
C ALA A 499 37.02 -1.19 -5.03
N PRO A 500 37.89 -2.22 -5.16
CA PRO A 500 38.18 -2.85 -6.45
C PRO A 500 37.04 -3.72 -6.99
N PHE A 501 36.03 -4.03 -6.18
CA PHE A 501 34.82 -4.76 -6.54
C PHE A 501 33.58 -3.85 -6.41
N GLN A 502 32.55 -4.13 -7.21
CA GLN A 502 31.29 -3.38 -7.27
C GLN A 502 30.47 -3.54 -5.98
N TYR A 503 30.32 -4.78 -5.51
CA TYR A 503 29.66 -5.11 -4.24
C TYR A 503 30.16 -6.46 -3.69
N ALA A 504 29.90 -6.70 -2.41
CA ALA A 504 29.97 -8.01 -1.79
C ALA A 504 28.55 -8.50 -1.45
N GLN A 505 28.23 -9.75 -1.74
CA GLN A 505 26.96 -10.38 -1.37
C GLN A 505 27.19 -11.47 -0.33
N PHE A 506 26.42 -11.44 0.75
CA PHE A 506 26.54 -12.34 1.89
C PHE A 506 25.37 -13.31 1.91
N LYS A 507 25.64 -14.60 2.13
CA LYS A 507 24.63 -15.66 2.22
C LYS A 507 24.80 -16.46 3.51
N PHE A 508 23.74 -16.49 4.30
CA PHE A 508 23.65 -17.23 5.55
C PHE A 508 22.97 -18.60 5.35
N SER A 509 23.21 -19.53 6.27
CA SER A 509 22.61 -20.86 6.26
C SER A 509 21.09 -20.80 6.46
N SER A 510 20.37 -21.75 5.86
CA SER A 510 18.92 -21.91 6.02
C SER A 510 18.50 -22.62 7.32
N HIS A 511 19.47 -22.95 8.18
CA HIS A 511 19.28 -23.65 9.46
C HIS A 511 18.89 -22.67 10.58
N THR A 512 18.41 -23.19 11.71
CA THR A 512 17.93 -22.39 12.87
C THR A 512 18.93 -21.34 13.33
N ASP A 513 20.21 -21.73 13.38
CA ASP A 513 21.28 -20.97 14.02
C ASP A 513 21.90 -19.93 13.07
N ARG A 514 21.47 -19.91 11.80
CA ARG A 514 21.88 -19.03 10.68
C ARG A 514 23.31 -18.49 10.80
N VAL A 515 24.28 -19.15 10.16
CA VAL A 515 25.70 -18.71 10.11
C VAL A 515 26.10 -18.31 8.70
N LEU A 516 27.14 -17.47 8.55
CA LEU A 516 27.61 -17.01 7.24
C LEU A 516 28.28 -18.17 6.47
N GLU A 517 27.64 -18.67 5.42
CA GLU A 517 28.14 -19.81 4.62
C GLU A 517 29.00 -19.38 3.43
N GLU A 518 28.68 -18.22 2.83
CA GLU A 518 29.17 -17.85 1.52
C GLU A 518 29.21 -16.33 1.38
N VAL A 519 30.33 -15.81 0.87
CA VAL A 519 30.47 -14.41 0.43
C VAL A 519 30.92 -14.41 -1.02
N GLU A 520 30.24 -13.66 -1.87
CA GLU A 520 30.59 -13.45 -3.26
C GLU A 520 31.03 -11.99 -3.48
N LEU A 521 32.28 -11.79 -3.90
CA LEU A 521 32.76 -10.48 -4.37
C LEU A 521 32.48 -10.35 -5.87
N VAL A 522 31.82 -9.28 -6.30
CA VAL A 522 31.41 -9.05 -7.68
C VAL A 522 32.18 -7.87 -8.27
N PHE A 523 32.99 -8.12 -9.30
CA PHE A 523 33.89 -7.13 -9.91
C PHE A 523 33.34 -6.59 -11.24
N ASP A 524 33.55 -5.31 -11.53
CA ASP A 524 33.11 -4.70 -12.81
C ASP A 524 33.74 -5.35 -14.04
N THR A 525 34.98 -5.84 -13.91
CA THR A 525 35.75 -6.46 -15.00
C THR A 525 36.67 -7.56 -14.49
N GLU A 526 37.00 -8.51 -15.38
CA GLU A 526 37.96 -9.59 -15.12
C GLU A 526 39.31 -9.05 -14.66
N GLN A 527 39.80 -7.96 -15.27
CA GLN A 527 41.10 -7.37 -14.94
C GLN A 527 41.15 -6.79 -13.52
N LYS A 528 40.04 -6.23 -13.01
CA LYS A 528 39.97 -5.80 -11.60
C LYS A 528 40.08 -7.00 -10.64
N ALA A 529 39.42 -8.12 -10.94
CA ALA A 529 39.55 -9.34 -10.17
C ALA A 529 40.97 -9.93 -10.23
N ILE A 530 41.56 -10.02 -11.43
CA ILE A 530 42.94 -10.46 -11.66
C ILE A 530 43.93 -9.65 -10.81
N ASN A 531 43.84 -8.32 -10.86
CA ASN A 531 44.74 -7.44 -10.10
C ASN A 531 44.57 -7.65 -8.59
N TYR A 532 43.33 -7.58 -8.09
CA TYR A 532 43.01 -7.74 -6.67
C TYR A 532 43.51 -9.08 -6.10
N PHE A 533 43.32 -10.19 -6.81
CA PHE A 533 43.81 -11.49 -6.34
C PHE A 533 45.34 -11.60 -6.43
N ASN A 534 46.00 -11.06 -7.46
CA ASN A 534 47.46 -11.09 -7.56
C ASN A 534 48.17 -10.21 -6.51
N GLU A 535 47.58 -9.07 -6.16
CA GLU A 535 48.09 -8.15 -5.13
C GLU A 535 47.99 -8.77 -3.72
N ASN A 536 46.86 -9.42 -3.41
CA ASN A 536 46.59 -9.99 -2.09
C ASN A 536 47.10 -11.43 -1.89
N PHE A 537 47.27 -12.20 -2.97
CA PHE A 537 47.65 -13.62 -2.92
C PHE A 537 48.87 -13.89 -3.80
N LYS A 538 50.07 -13.65 -3.25
CA LYS A 538 51.34 -14.01 -3.90
C LYS A 538 51.35 -15.49 -4.28
N ASN A 539 51.57 -15.76 -5.57
CA ASN A 539 51.55 -17.08 -6.22
C ASN A 539 50.16 -17.73 -6.36
N PHE A 540 49.07 -16.95 -6.46
CA PHE A 540 47.76 -17.51 -6.83
C PHE A 540 47.80 -18.16 -8.22
N LYS A 541 47.41 -19.45 -8.31
CA LYS A 541 47.20 -20.21 -9.54
C LYS A 541 45.90 -20.97 -9.43
N SER A 542 45.02 -20.80 -10.42
CA SER A 542 43.70 -21.44 -10.49
C SER A 542 43.73 -22.63 -11.44
N ASP A 543 44.07 -23.80 -10.88
CA ASP A 543 44.04 -25.09 -11.58
C ASP A 543 42.60 -25.54 -11.85
N VAL A 544 42.19 -25.61 -13.13
CA VAL A 544 40.88 -26.14 -13.52
C VAL A 544 40.94 -27.66 -13.70
N TYR A 545 40.42 -28.41 -12.74
CA TYR A 545 40.31 -29.87 -12.80
C TYR A 545 38.95 -30.36 -13.33
N ARG A 546 38.93 -31.48 -14.06
CA ARG A 546 37.73 -32.24 -14.42
C ARG A 546 37.82 -33.66 -13.88
N VAL A 547 36.75 -34.14 -13.26
CA VAL A 547 36.64 -35.53 -12.76
C VAL A 547 36.14 -36.44 -13.89
N SER A 548 36.81 -37.56 -14.12
CA SER A 548 36.30 -38.64 -14.96
C SER A 548 35.22 -39.43 -14.21
N SER A 549 33.99 -39.44 -14.74
CA SER A 549 32.85 -40.10 -14.07
C SER A 549 32.95 -41.64 -14.03
N THR A 550 33.77 -42.25 -14.90
CA THR A 550 34.03 -43.70 -14.88
C THR A 550 35.20 -44.07 -13.96
N ASN A 551 36.27 -43.26 -13.94
CA ASN A 551 37.53 -43.63 -13.28
C ASN A 551 37.77 -42.94 -11.93
N ARG A 552 37.01 -41.88 -11.61
CA ARG A 552 37.21 -40.99 -10.44
C ARG A 552 38.54 -40.23 -10.39
N GLU A 553 39.33 -40.28 -11.46
CA GLU A 553 40.57 -39.50 -11.58
C GLU A 553 40.30 -38.03 -11.91
N LEU A 554 41.17 -37.14 -11.42
CA LEU A 554 41.16 -35.70 -11.67
C LEU A 554 42.18 -35.37 -12.78
N THR A 555 41.76 -34.63 -13.80
CA THR A 555 42.63 -34.18 -14.90
C THR A 555 42.63 -32.66 -14.98
N LEU A 556 43.81 -32.05 -14.96
CA LEU A 556 44.02 -30.60 -15.14
C LEU A 556 43.76 -30.22 -16.60
N LEU A 557 43.02 -29.13 -16.84
CA LEU A 557 42.64 -28.66 -18.18
C LEU A 557 43.30 -27.34 -18.59
N LYS A 558 43.30 -26.32 -17.73
CA LYS A 558 43.84 -24.98 -18.03
C LYS A 558 44.01 -24.14 -16.76
N GLU A 559 44.84 -23.10 -16.82
CA GLU A 559 44.82 -21.95 -15.92
C GLU A 559 43.89 -20.86 -16.49
N GLU A 560 42.82 -20.48 -15.76
CA GLU A 560 41.93 -19.35 -16.09
C GLU A 560 41.49 -18.62 -14.80
N VAL A 561 41.30 -17.29 -14.87
CA VAL A 561 41.01 -16.44 -13.69
C VAL A 561 39.50 -16.13 -13.62
N PRO A 562 38.87 -16.03 -12.42
CA PRO A 562 37.41 -16.18 -12.33
C PRO A 562 36.62 -14.93 -11.95
N PHE A 563 35.43 -14.79 -12.55
CA PHE A 563 34.45 -13.74 -12.24
C PHE A 563 33.65 -13.95 -10.95
N LYS A 564 33.60 -15.18 -10.42
CA LYS A 564 32.80 -15.55 -9.24
C LYS A 564 33.52 -16.60 -8.39
N ALA A 565 33.66 -16.31 -7.10
CA ALA A 565 34.30 -17.16 -6.11
C ALA A 565 33.41 -17.30 -4.86
N LYS A 566 33.13 -18.55 -4.45
CA LYS A 566 32.51 -18.87 -3.16
C LYS A 566 33.59 -19.19 -2.14
N VAL A 567 33.57 -18.54 -0.99
CA VAL A 567 34.55 -18.75 0.08
C VAL A 567 33.91 -19.48 1.26
N TRP A 568 34.56 -20.54 1.74
CA TRP A 568 34.11 -21.45 2.80
C TRP A 568 35.22 -21.61 3.83
N GLN A 569 34.91 -21.73 5.12
CA GLN A 569 35.89 -22.09 6.15
C GLN A 569 35.66 -23.52 6.66
N PHE A 570 36.72 -24.32 6.77
CA PHE A 570 36.69 -25.62 7.45
C PHE A 570 37.93 -25.77 8.33
N ASN A 571 37.70 -25.84 9.65
CA ASN A 571 38.73 -25.67 10.69
C ASN A 571 39.54 -24.37 10.44
N ASN A 572 40.87 -24.44 10.55
CA ASN A 572 41.77 -23.29 10.41
C ASN A 572 42.17 -23.03 8.93
N LYS A 573 41.34 -23.44 7.97
CA LYS A 573 41.61 -23.30 6.52
C LYS A 573 40.43 -22.69 5.79
N ILE A 574 40.75 -21.81 4.86
CA ILE A 574 39.80 -21.17 3.95
C ILE A 574 39.89 -21.86 2.58
N PHE A 575 38.74 -22.19 2.01
CA PHE A 575 38.57 -22.88 0.74
C PHE A 575 37.84 -21.94 -0.22
N MET A 576 38.26 -21.91 -1.49
CA MET A 576 37.64 -21.09 -2.52
C MET A 576 37.17 -21.97 -3.68
N ALA A 577 35.86 -21.99 -3.93
CA ALA A 577 35.24 -22.71 -5.03
C ALA A 577 34.86 -21.72 -6.14
N ILE A 578 35.39 -21.94 -7.33
CA ILE A 578 35.35 -21.01 -8.46
C ILE A 578 34.25 -21.42 -9.45
N LYS A 579 33.46 -20.46 -9.94
CA LYS A 579 32.42 -20.70 -10.95
C LYS A 579 32.78 -20.08 -12.29
N LEU A 580 33.13 -20.92 -13.27
CA LEU A 580 33.37 -20.51 -14.65
C LEU A 580 32.06 -20.12 -15.39
N PRO A 581 32.12 -19.23 -16.40
CA PRO A 581 30.97 -18.87 -17.24
C PRO A 581 30.26 -20.10 -17.83
N GLY A 582 28.92 -20.08 -17.85
CA GLY A 582 28.09 -21.18 -18.38
C GLY A 582 27.97 -22.41 -17.47
N GLY A 583 28.77 -22.54 -16.40
CA GLY A 583 28.69 -23.67 -15.48
C GLY A 583 27.36 -23.75 -14.71
N LYS A 584 26.81 -24.96 -14.57
CA LYS A 584 25.84 -25.30 -13.51
C LYS A 584 26.58 -26.01 -12.38
N TRP A 585 26.21 -25.71 -11.14
CA TRP A 585 26.62 -26.54 -10.00
C TRP A 585 25.96 -27.91 -10.14
N SER A 586 26.76 -28.98 -10.12
CA SER A 586 26.23 -30.33 -9.88
C SER A 586 25.92 -30.46 -8.40
N ASN A 587 24.78 -31.07 -8.05
CA ASN A 587 24.55 -31.53 -6.69
C ASN A 587 25.63 -32.59 -6.36
N LEU A 588 26.36 -32.34 -5.28
CA LEU A 588 27.39 -33.20 -4.68
C LEU A 588 26.93 -33.58 -3.27
#